data_AF-A0A078IHG8-F1
#
_entry.id   AF-A0A078IHG8-F1
#
_cell.length_a   1.000
_cell.length_b   1.000
_cell.length_c   1.000
_cell.angle_alpha   90.00
_cell.angle_beta   90.00
_cell.angle_gamma   90.00
#
_symmetry.space_group_name_H-M   'P 1'
#
loop_
_entity.id
_entity.type
_entity.pdbx_description
1 polymer ?
#
loop_
_entity_poly.entity_id
_entity_poly.type
_entity_poly.pdbx_seq_one_letter_code
_entity_poly.pdbx_strand_id
1 'polypeptide(L)'
;MILTLMNSSSYNHIWDEELRESKDRYLQALDVFTLEKLCTVFLDLDDSGSLSSVATKRMLAEGSLAREFGSSKEIVKSVVEALQGKSNPQQTITNSIEIAEEVGNCHYEYQTSWGKTIGWLYDSMADDVNTSIGIHSRGWTSSYISPDPPAFLGCMPPMGPVAMVQWRRWGTGMLEVFFNKQSPLMGLFHQKIRFRQRLAYISISMWGLRSIPELFYCLLPAYCLLHNSALFPKGLCLGIIVTLLGMHCLYTLWEFMRVGFSVQSWYVS
;
A
#
# COMPACT_ATOMS: atom_id res chain seq x y z
N MET A 1 -1.17 19.84 -33.14
CA MET A 1 -0.15 18.93 -33.72
C MET A 1 1.20 19.62 -33.68
N ILE A 2 1.81 19.66 -32.49
CA ILE A 2 3.25 19.95 -32.34
C ILE A 2 3.79 18.71 -31.63
N LEU A 3 4.16 17.75 -32.47
CA LEU A 3 4.97 16.59 -32.09
C LEU A 3 6.41 17.12 -32.01
N THR A 4 6.83 17.56 -30.84
CA THR A 4 8.25 17.68 -30.55
C THR A 4 8.67 16.37 -29.90
N LEU A 5 9.54 15.66 -30.61
CA LEU A 5 10.25 14.46 -30.18
C LEU A 5 10.97 14.73 -28.84
N MET A 6 10.30 14.51 -27.72
CA MET A 6 10.98 14.38 -26.43
C MET A 6 11.52 12.95 -26.35
N ASN A 7 12.82 12.87 -26.11
CA ASN A 7 13.62 11.66 -26.10
C ASN A 7 13.05 10.63 -25.10
N SER A 8 13.05 9.34 -25.44
CA SER A 8 12.53 8.25 -24.59
C SER A 8 13.18 8.22 -23.20
N SER A 9 14.42 8.70 -23.07
CA SER A 9 15.12 8.85 -21.79
C SER A 9 14.52 9.92 -20.87
N SER A 10 13.89 10.96 -21.42
CA SER A 10 13.35 12.08 -20.64
C SER A 10 12.00 11.72 -20.03
N TYR A 11 11.20 10.89 -20.70
CA TYR A 11 9.93 10.40 -20.18
C TYR A 11 10.12 9.45 -18.99
N ASN A 12 11.09 8.53 -19.05
CA ASN A 12 11.37 7.64 -17.92
C ASN A 12 11.76 8.43 -16.65
N HIS A 13 12.55 9.50 -16.80
CA HIS A 13 12.92 10.36 -15.68
C HIS A 13 11.72 11.10 -15.06
N ILE A 14 10.76 11.52 -15.89
CA ILE A 14 9.53 12.19 -15.45
C ILE A 14 8.69 11.25 -14.58
N TRP A 15 8.44 10.03 -15.05
CA TRP A 15 7.64 9.05 -14.30
C TRP A 15 8.36 8.55 -13.04
N ASP A 16 9.70 8.46 -13.07
CA ASP A 16 10.51 8.16 -11.89
C ASP A 16 10.41 9.28 -10.84
N GLU A 17 10.41 10.54 -11.28
CA GLU A 17 10.20 11.68 -10.38
C GLU A 17 8.77 11.72 -9.83
N GLU A 18 7.75 11.47 -10.64
CA GLU A 18 6.35 11.49 -10.22
C GLU A 18 6.04 10.35 -9.23
N LEU A 19 6.60 9.15 -9.46
CA LEU A 19 6.54 8.04 -8.50
C LEU A 19 7.34 8.34 -7.24
N ARG A 20 8.55 8.88 -7.34
CA ARG A 20 9.36 9.31 -6.18
C ARG A 20 8.64 10.38 -5.37
N GLU A 21 7.91 11.27 -6.03
CA GLU A 21 7.18 12.34 -5.37
C GLU A 21 5.87 11.84 -4.73
N SER A 22 5.13 10.97 -5.42
CA SER A 22 4.03 10.22 -4.80
C SER A 22 4.52 9.47 -3.57
N LYS A 23 5.71 8.88 -3.65
CA LYS A 23 6.40 8.22 -2.55
C LYS A 23 6.72 9.20 -1.42
N ASP A 24 7.35 10.32 -1.67
CA ASP A 24 7.71 11.25 -0.59
C ASP A 24 6.50 11.97 0.01
N ARG A 25 5.50 12.38 -0.78
CA ARG A 25 4.30 13.09 -0.32
C ARG A 25 3.33 12.18 0.45
N TYR A 26 3.01 11.01 -0.10
CA TYR A 26 2.06 10.11 0.55
C TYR A 26 2.74 9.31 1.66
N LEU A 27 4.02 8.92 1.53
CA LEU A 27 4.65 8.02 2.51
C LEU A 27 5.22 8.73 3.74
N GLN A 28 5.74 9.96 3.64
CA GLN A 28 6.04 10.75 4.84
C GLN A 28 4.78 11.03 5.68
N ALA A 29 3.62 11.14 5.02
CA ALA A 29 2.35 11.34 5.69
C ALA A 29 1.79 10.06 6.35
N LEU A 30 2.37 8.89 6.03
CA LEU A 30 1.69 7.62 6.27
C LEU A 30 2.50 6.52 6.96
N ASP A 31 3.82 6.45 6.82
CA ASP A 31 4.58 5.22 7.13
C ASP A 31 4.02 3.95 6.42
N VAL A 32 3.12 4.08 5.43
CA VAL A 32 2.27 2.95 4.94
C VAL A 32 2.96 2.01 3.95
N PHE A 33 4.03 2.43 3.28
CA PHE A 33 4.68 1.59 2.25
C PHE A 33 5.90 0.81 2.72
N THR A 34 6.18 0.77 4.02
CA THR A 34 7.31 -0.04 4.52
C THR A 34 7.13 -1.54 4.22
N LEU A 35 5.95 -1.98 3.76
CA LEU A 35 5.66 -3.37 3.42
C LEU A 35 5.88 -3.75 1.94
N GLU A 36 6.05 -2.81 1.01
CA GLU A 36 6.46 -3.17 -0.38
C GLU A 36 7.93 -3.62 -0.42
N LYS A 37 8.71 -3.32 0.63
CA LYS A 37 10.14 -3.69 0.77
C LYS A 37 10.45 -4.67 1.90
N LEU A 38 9.50 -5.00 2.78
CA LEU A 38 9.72 -5.96 3.88
C LEU A 38 8.92 -7.24 3.62
N CYS A 39 9.59 -8.21 3.00
CA CYS A 39 9.34 -9.61 3.27
C CYS A 39 9.64 -9.87 4.75
N THR A 40 8.69 -9.63 5.66
CA THR A 40 8.85 -10.06 7.04
C THR A 40 7.50 -10.42 7.63
N VAL A 41 7.39 -11.69 8.03
CA VAL A 41 6.32 -12.20 8.88
C VAL A 41 6.37 -11.41 10.19
N PHE A 42 5.36 -10.58 10.46
CA PHE A 42 5.25 -9.86 11.71
C PHE A 42 4.47 -10.70 12.74
N LEU A 43 5.19 -11.22 13.75
CA LEU A 43 4.65 -11.87 14.95
C LEU A 43 4.48 -10.83 16.05
N ASP A 44 3.33 -10.82 16.75
CA ASP A 44 2.87 -9.84 17.77
C ASP A 44 3.95 -9.52 18.85
N LEU A 45 4.76 -8.48 18.64
CA LEU A 45 5.82 -8.03 19.55
C LEU A 45 5.54 -6.56 19.94
N ASP A 46 5.12 -6.34 21.19
CA ASP A 46 4.99 -4.99 21.76
C ASP A 46 6.36 -4.29 21.86
N ASP A 47 6.36 -2.96 22.05
CA ASP A 47 7.55 -2.07 22.19
C ASP A 47 8.56 -2.49 23.29
N SER A 48 8.18 -3.42 24.17
CA SER A 48 9.06 -3.99 25.21
C SER A 48 9.68 -5.36 24.84
N GLY A 49 9.38 -5.89 23.65
CA GLY A 49 9.70 -7.27 23.27
C GLY A 49 8.94 -8.33 24.08
N SER A 50 7.94 -7.92 24.88
CA SER A 50 7.15 -8.80 25.74
C SER A 50 5.72 -8.88 25.24
N LEU A 51 5.26 -10.08 24.90
CA LEU A 51 3.89 -10.35 24.49
C LEU A 51 2.86 -9.85 25.52
N SER A 52 1.78 -9.22 25.03
CA SER A 52 0.56 -9.03 25.79
C SER A 52 0.05 -10.37 26.36
N SER A 53 0.11 -10.51 27.69
CA SER A 53 -0.23 -11.73 28.45
C SER A 53 -1.62 -12.32 28.17
N VAL A 54 -2.52 -11.55 27.56
CA VAL A 54 -3.88 -11.95 27.21
C VAL A 54 -3.95 -12.59 25.82
N ALA A 55 -3.17 -12.10 24.85
CA ALA A 55 -3.05 -12.70 23.52
C ALA A 55 -2.31 -14.04 23.59
N THR A 56 -1.22 -14.11 24.35
CA THR A 56 -0.47 -15.35 24.62
C THR A 56 -1.36 -16.43 25.22
N LYS A 57 -2.17 -16.07 26.23
CA LYS A 57 -3.09 -17.01 26.91
C LYS A 57 -4.20 -17.54 26.00
N ARG A 58 -4.64 -16.74 25.03
CA ARG A 58 -5.66 -17.16 24.05
C ARG A 58 -5.08 -18.07 22.96
N MET A 59 -3.83 -17.81 22.56
CA MET A 59 -3.13 -18.61 21.56
C MET A 59 -2.63 -19.95 22.13
N LEU A 60 -2.23 -20.00 23.40
CA LEU A 60 -1.65 -21.21 24.04
C LEU A 60 -2.62 -22.40 24.25
N ALA A 61 -3.87 -22.33 23.78
CA ALA A 61 -4.69 -23.53 23.69
C ALA A 61 -4.18 -24.37 22.49
N GLU A 62 -3.49 -25.48 22.74
CA GLU A 62 -2.87 -26.34 21.69
C GLU A 62 -3.83 -26.69 20.54
N GLY A 63 -5.13 -26.87 20.83
CA GLY A 63 -6.16 -27.15 19.83
C GLY A 63 -6.48 -25.97 18.89
N SER A 64 -6.24 -24.71 19.27
CA SER A 64 -6.45 -23.55 18.40
C SER A 64 -5.25 -23.26 17.51
N LEU A 65 -4.03 -23.50 18.01
CA LEU A 65 -2.78 -23.28 17.27
C LEU A 65 -2.66 -24.18 16.04
N ALA A 66 -3.03 -25.45 16.14
CA ALA A 66 -2.99 -26.37 14.99
C ALA A 66 -3.97 -25.96 13.88
N ARG A 67 -5.13 -25.41 14.25
CA ARG A 67 -6.09 -24.85 13.28
C ARG A 67 -5.58 -23.57 12.61
N GLU A 68 -4.75 -22.81 13.32
CA GLU A 68 -4.20 -21.55 12.83
C GLU A 68 -2.97 -21.77 11.94
N PHE A 69 -1.97 -22.51 12.43
CA PHE A 69 -0.65 -22.65 11.81
C PHE A 69 -0.44 -23.94 11.02
N GLY A 70 -1.36 -24.90 11.12
CA GLY A 70 -1.34 -26.18 10.39
C GLY A 70 -1.01 -27.39 11.26
N SER A 71 -0.91 -28.56 10.61
CA SER A 71 -0.75 -29.86 11.27
C SER A 71 0.66 -30.16 11.78
N SER A 72 1.67 -29.43 11.31
CA SER A 72 3.06 -29.67 11.69
C SER A 72 3.29 -29.30 13.15
N LYS A 73 3.64 -30.31 13.97
CA LYS A 73 3.87 -30.13 15.41
C LYS A 73 5.09 -29.25 15.67
N GLU A 74 6.08 -29.34 14.80
CA GLU A 74 7.34 -28.63 14.86
C GLU A 74 7.15 -27.15 14.52
N ILE A 75 6.34 -26.82 13.51
CA ILE A 75 5.94 -25.42 13.24
C ILE A 75 5.17 -24.86 14.44
N VAL A 76 4.16 -25.58 14.93
CA VAL A 76 3.36 -25.11 16.08
C VAL A 76 4.26 -24.90 17.31
N LYS A 77 5.17 -25.84 17.58
CA LYS A 77 6.14 -25.71 18.67
C LYS A 77 7.05 -24.51 18.47
N SER A 78 7.60 -24.32 17.27
CA SER A 78 8.48 -23.20 16.94
C SER A 78 7.75 -21.86 17.12
N VAL A 79 6.50 -21.76 16.70
CA VAL A 79 5.64 -20.59 16.91
C VAL A 79 5.44 -20.34 18.40
N VAL A 80 5.11 -21.37 19.20
CA VAL A 80 4.93 -21.23 20.65
C VAL A 80 6.23 -20.76 21.33
N GLU A 81 7.38 -21.30 20.93
CA GLU A 81 8.68 -20.87 21.44
C GLU A 81 8.99 -19.42 21.07
N ALA A 82 8.73 -19.02 19.82
CA ALA A 82 8.89 -17.64 19.36
C ALA A 82 7.97 -16.67 20.11
N LEU A 83 6.70 -17.03 20.33
CA LEU A 83 5.75 -16.25 21.14
C LEU A 83 6.13 -16.18 22.63
N GLN A 84 6.98 -17.08 23.11
CA GLN A 84 7.53 -17.04 24.46
C GLN A 84 8.87 -16.28 24.53
N GLY A 85 9.34 -15.72 23.40
CA GLY A 85 10.64 -15.05 23.32
C GLY A 85 11.83 -15.98 23.54
N LYS A 86 11.64 -17.30 23.39
CA LYS A 86 12.72 -18.27 23.56
C LYS A 86 13.57 -18.33 22.29
N SER A 87 14.89 -18.37 22.45
CA SER A 87 15.79 -18.59 21.32
C SER A 87 15.62 -20.01 20.79
N ASN A 88 15.57 -20.13 19.46
CA ASN A 88 15.45 -21.41 18.80
C ASN A 88 16.66 -22.29 19.17
N PRO A 89 16.47 -23.50 19.74
CA PRO A 89 17.59 -24.42 19.91
C PRO A 89 18.17 -24.73 18.53
N GLN A 90 19.49 -24.60 18.37
CA GLN A 90 20.21 -25.07 17.19
C GLN A 90 19.96 -26.58 17.03
N GLN A 91 18.92 -26.96 16.29
CA GLN A 91 18.64 -28.35 15.95
C GLN A 91 19.21 -28.70 14.56
N THR A 92 19.68 -29.94 14.48
CA THR A 92 20.36 -30.57 13.34
C THR A 92 19.58 -30.43 12.03
N ILE A 93 20.26 -29.95 10.99
CA ILE A 93 19.75 -29.63 9.64
C ILE A 93 18.90 -30.76 9.04
N THR A 94 19.15 -32.01 9.38
CA THR A 94 18.46 -33.18 8.80
C THR A 94 16.97 -33.24 9.11
N ASN A 95 16.55 -32.87 10.33
CA ASN A 95 15.13 -32.85 10.68
C ASN A 95 14.37 -31.72 9.96
N SER A 96 15.08 -30.67 9.52
CA SER A 96 14.46 -29.50 8.89
C SER A 96 13.98 -29.74 7.46
N ILE A 97 14.53 -30.73 6.76
CA ILE A 97 14.19 -31.01 5.36
C ILE A 97 12.82 -31.69 5.26
N GLU A 98 12.58 -32.74 6.05
CA GLU A 98 11.29 -33.45 6.07
C GLU A 98 10.15 -32.50 6.49
N ILE A 99 10.40 -31.64 7.48
CA ILE A 99 9.43 -30.63 7.92
C ILE A 99 9.21 -29.57 6.82
N ALA A 100 10.28 -29.13 6.14
CA ALA A 100 10.14 -28.19 5.03
C ALA A 100 9.34 -28.79 3.86
N GLU A 101 9.51 -30.10 3.59
CA GLU A 101 8.72 -30.82 2.59
C GLU A 101 7.25 -30.93 3.00
N GLU A 102 6.96 -31.22 4.27
CA GLU A 102 5.58 -31.24 4.80
C GLU A 102 4.90 -29.87 4.68
N VAL A 103 5.57 -28.81 5.15
CA VAL A 103 5.03 -27.44 5.20
C VAL A 103 4.95 -26.80 3.83
N GLY A 104 5.88 -27.14 2.93
CA GLY A 104 5.88 -26.66 1.54
C GLY A 104 4.85 -27.36 0.64
N ASN A 105 4.12 -28.35 1.16
CA ASN A 105 3.14 -29.08 0.36
C ASN A 105 1.89 -28.22 0.06
N CYS A 106 1.32 -28.38 -1.14
CA CYS A 106 0.21 -27.57 -1.63
C CYS A 106 -1.07 -27.65 -0.78
N HIS A 107 -1.24 -28.72 -0.01
CA HIS A 107 -2.38 -28.91 0.86
C HIS A 107 -2.15 -28.45 2.30
N TYR A 108 -0.94 -28.00 2.66
CA TYR A 108 -0.61 -27.63 4.04
C TYR A 108 -1.48 -26.48 4.57
N GLU A 109 -1.74 -25.48 3.72
CA GLU A 109 -2.57 -24.32 4.09
C GLU A 109 -4.08 -24.63 4.10
N TYR A 110 -4.50 -25.80 3.61
CA TYR A 110 -5.90 -26.17 3.49
C TYR A 110 -6.58 -26.19 4.87
N GLN A 111 -7.73 -25.50 4.97
CA GLN A 111 -8.50 -25.34 6.22
C GLN A 111 -7.73 -24.68 7.39
N THR A 112 -6.59 -24.05 7.13
CA THR A 112 -5.85 -23.26 8.12
C THR A 112 -6.22 -21.78 8.07
N SER A 113 -5.57 -20.98 8.92
CA SER A 113 -5.66 -19.51 8.94
C SER A 113 -4.63 -18.80 8.05
N TRP A 114 -3.69 -19.53 7.44
CA TRP A 114 -2.78 -19.00 6.43
C TRP A 114 -3.56 -18.35 5.29
N GLY A 115 -3.09 -17.20 4.81
CA GLY A 115 -3.76 -16.46 3.75
C GLY A 115 -4.96 -15.62 4.17
N LYS A 116 -5.54 -15.91 5.35
CA LYS A 116 -6.80 -15.30 5.82
C LYS A 116 -6.57 -14.32 6.96
N THR A 117 -5.81 -14.76 7.96
CA THR A 117 -5.43 -13.93 9.12
C THR A 117 -3.95 -14.02 9.44
N ILE A 118 -3.26 -15.07 8.99
CA ILE A 118 -1.84 -15.31 9.24
C ILE A 118 -1.07 -15.24 7.92
N GLY A 119 0.14 -14.68 7.98
CA GLY A 119 1.01 -14.51 6.82
C GLY A 119 0.53 -13.39 5.89
N TRP A 120 0.81 -13.57 4.60
CA TRP A 120 0.31 -12.70 3.53
C TRP A 120 -1.17 -12.95 3.30
N LEU A 121 -1.96 -11.88 3.13
CA LEU A 121 -3.41 -12.00 2.96
C LEU A 121 -3.80 -12.11 1.49
N TYR A 122 -4.52 -13.18 1.11
CA TYR A 122 -4.75 -13.56 -0.29
C TYR A 122 -5.98 -12.90 -0.95
N ASP A 123 -6.75 -12.12 -0.19
CA ASP A 123 -8.04 -11.58 -0.64
C ASP A 123 -7.94 -10.43 -1.70
N SER A 124 -6.74 -10.05 -2.14
CA SER A 124 -6.55 -8.98 -3.13
C SER A 124 -5.27 -9.12 -3.96
N MET A 125 -5.27 -8.59 -5.18
CA MET A 125 -4.06 -8.38 -5.99
C MET A 125 -3.08 -7.34 -5.42
N ALA A 126 -3.52 -6.50 -4.48
CA ALA A 126 -2.68 -5.62 -3.66
C ALA A 126 -2.56 -6.24 -2.25
N ASP A 127 -2.01 -7.45 -2.21
CA ASP A 127 -1.82 -8.28 -1.01
C ASP A 127 -0.90 -7.60 0.01
N ASP A 128 0.10 -6.86 -0.45
CA ASP A 128 0.96 -6.00 0.34
C ASP A 128 0.18 -4.94 1.15
N VAL A 129 -0.68 -4.17 0.49
CA VAL A 129 -1.51 -3.14 1.11
C VAL A 129 -2.56 -3.78 2.02
N ASN A 130 -3.22 -4.84 1.56
CA ASN A 130 -4.22 -5.56 2.34
C ASN A 130 -3.60 -6.11 3.65
N THR A 131 -2.43 -6.73 3.56
CA THR A 131 -1.69 -7.26 4.71
C THR A 131 -1.26 -6.13 5.64
N SER A 132 -0.82 -4.98 5.11
CA SER A 132 -0.46 -3.80 5.91
C SER A 132 -1.62 -3.29 6.77
N ILE A 133 -2.83 -3.22 6.19
CA ILE A 133 -4.04 -2.81 6.90
C ILE A 133 -4.33 -3.83 8.01
N GLY A 134 -4.25 -5.12 7.71
CA GLY A 134 -4.43 -6.19 8.69
C GLY A 134 -3.46 -6.12 9.87
N ILE A 135 -2.18 -5.84 9.62
CA ILE A 135 -1.15 -5.66 10.65
C ILE A 135 -1.45 -4.43 11.51
N HIS A 136 -1.63 -3.26 10.90
CA HIS A 136 -1.93 -2.03 11.63
C HIS A 136 -3.27 -2.09 12.39
N SER A 137 -4.26 -2.85 11.86
CA SER A 137 -5.53 -3.09 12.55
C SER A 137 -5.37 -3.74 13.92
N ARG A 138 -4.30 -4.51 14.10
CA ARG A 138 -3.97 -5.20 15.36
C ARG A 138 -3.23 -4.30 16.36
N GLY A 139 -2.83 -3.10 15.95
CA GLY A 139 -2.20 -2.08 16.80
C GLY A 139 -0.71 -1.84 16.52
N TRP A 140 -0.16 -2.55 15.54
CA TRP A 140 1.22 -2.39 15.12
C TRP A 140 1.50 -1.02 14.50
N THR A 141 2.76 -0.64 14.56
CA THR A 141 3.31 0.57 13.95
C THR A 141 4.36 0.20 12.91
N SER A 142 4.53 1.06 11.92
CA SER A 142 5.56 0.99 10.89
C SER A 142 6.39 2.27 10.93
N SER A 143 7.57 2.24 10.31
CA SER A 143 8.42 3.41 10.16
C SER A 143 8.96 3.47 8.74
N TYR A 144 8.94 4.65 8.14
CA TYR A 144 9.56 4.92 6.85
C TYR A 144 10.97 5.50 7.03
N ILE A 145 11.96 4.88 6.38
CA ILE A 145 13.35 5.34 6.38
C ILE A 145 13.79 5.54 4.93
N SER A 146 14.22 6.75 4.61
CA SER A 146 14.75 7.11 3.29
C SER A 146 16.20 7.57 3.44
N PRO A 147 17.18 6.64 3.37
CA PRO A 147 18.59 7.00 3.44
C PRO A 147 19.05 7.69 2.15
N ASP A 148 20.06 8.55 2.28
CA ASP A 148 20.80 9.15 1.16
C ASP A 148 22.26 8.67 1.20
N PRO A 149 22.74 7.89 0.21
CA PRO A 149 22.04 7.48 -1.01
C PRO A 149 20.95 6.41 -0.77
N PRO A 150 20.00 6.24 -1.71
CA PRO A 150 18.95 5.23 -1.60
C PRO A 150 19.53 3.81 -1.43
N ALA A 151 19.06 3.09 -0.41
CA ALA A 151 19.52 1.72 -0.12
C ALA A 151 19.08 0.68 -1.16
N PHE A 152 18.01 0.96 -1.91
CA PHE A 152 17.49 0.07 -2.95
C PHE A 152 17.08 0.88 -4.19
N LEU A 153 17.58 0.47 -5.35
CA LEU A 153 17.21 1.02 -6.65
C LEU A 153 16.35 0.01 -7.40
N GLY A 154 15.20 0.45 -7.90
CA GLY A 154 14.29 -0.36 -8.71
C GLY A 154 14.44 -0.04 -10.20
N CYS A 155 13.91 -0.92 -11.05
CA CYS A 155 13.72 -0.64 -12.47
C CYS A 155 12.22 -0.44 -12.76
N MET A 156 11.88 0.66 -13.44
CA MET A 156 10.51 0.91 -13.87
C MET A 156 10.19 0.09 -15.13
N PRO A 157 8.96 -0.46 -15.28
CA PRO A 157 8.56 -1.10 -16.53
C PRO A 157 8.75 -0.16 -17.73
N PRO A 158 9.16 -0.70 -18.89
CA PRO A 158 9.21 0.10 -20.11
C PRO A 158 7.80 0.62 -20.43
N MET A 159 7.75 1.85 -20.95
CA MET A 159 6.50 2.53 -21.31
C MET A 159 5.64 1.69 -22.27
N GLY A 160 4.33 1.97 -22.30
CA GLY A 160 3.39 1.33 -23.21
C GLY A 160 2.59 0.20 -22.55
N PRO A 161 2.31 -0.91 -23.25
CA PRO A 161 1.38 -1.95 -22.77
C PRO A 161 1.76 -2.56 -21.42
N VAL A 162 3.05 -2.76 -21.16
CA VAL A 162 3.54 -3.36 -19.92
C VAL A 162 3.23 -2.46 -18.72
N ALA A 163 3.52 -1.16 -18.83
CA ALA A 163 3.15 -0.19 -17.81
C ALA A 163 1.63 -0.14 -17.60
N MET A 164 0.82 -0.15 -18.68
CA MET A 164 -0.65 -0.14 -18.55
C MET A 164 -1.20 -1.36 -17.80
N VAL A 165 -0.64 -2.55 -18.02
CA VAL A 165 -1.02 -3.76 -17.27
C VAL A 165 -0.68 -3.60 -15.79
N GLN A 166 0.48 -3.00 -15.47
CA GLN A 166 0.86 -2.71 -14.09
C GLN A 166 -0.11 -1.74 -13.41
N TRP A 167 -0.41 -0.62 -14.08
CA TRP A 167 -1.38 0.38 -13.60
C TRP A 167 -2.76 -0.24 -13.36
N ARG A 168 -3.21 -1.09 -14.28
CA ARG A 168 -4.48 -1.83 -14.14
C ARG A 168 -4.45 -2.77 -12.94
N ARG A 169 -3.34 -3.50 -12.72
CA ARG A 169 -3.19 -4.40 -11.57
C ARG A 169 -3.27 -3.62 -10.26
N TRP A 170 -2.55 -2.51 -10.15
CA TRP A 170 -2.60 -1.64 -8.98
C TRP A 170 -4.00 -1.07 -8.76
N GLY A 171 -4.62 -0.50 -9.78
CA GLY A 171 -5.98 0.04 -9.68
C GLY A 171 -7.01 -1.03 -9.25
N THR A 172 -6.93 -2.23 -9.81
CA THR A 172 -7.83 -3.35 -9.46
C THR A 172 -7.62 -3.79 -8.01
N GLY A 173 -6.37 -4.01 -7.61
CA GLY A 173 -6.05 -4.42 -6.23
C GLY A 173 -6.48 -3.38 -5.19
N MET A 174 -6.26 -2.08 -5.45
CA MET A 174 -6.70 -1.02 -4.54
C MET A 174 -8.22 -0.97 -4.37
N LEU A 175 -8.98 -1.23 -5.44
CA LEU A 175 -10.44 -1.34 -5.37
C LEU A 175 -10.89 -2.57 -4.60
N GLU A 176 -10.25 -3.73 -4.82
CA GLU A 176 -10.52 -4.94 -4.05
C GLU A 176 -10.30 -4.70 -2.55
N VAL A 177 -9.18 -4.07 -2.16
CA VAL A 177 -8.91 -3.66 -0.77
C VAL A 177 -9.99 -2.73 -0.24
N PHE A 178 -10.42 -1.74 -1.03
CA PHE A 178 -11.45 -0.80 -0.63
C PHE A 178 -12.79 -1.48 -0.32
N PHE A 179 -13.16 -2.51 -1.08
CA PHE A 179 -14.43 -3.23 -0.94
C PHE A 179 -14.33 -4.55 -0.14
N ASN A 180 -13.13 -4.95 0.30
CA ASN A 180 -12.94 -6.17 1.09
C ASN A 180 -13.56 -6.04 2.50
N LYS A 181 -13.74 -7.17 3.19
CA LYS A 181 -14.13 -7.28 4.61
C LYS A 181 -13.21 -6.49 5.55
N GLN A 182 -11.94 -6.35 5.18
CA GLN A 182 -10.93 -5.56 5.90
C GLN A 182 -10.89 -4.09 5.42
N SER A 183 -11.90 -3.63 4.69
CA SER A 183 -11.98 -2.30 4.11
C SER A 183 -11.61 -1.22 5.14
N PRO A 184 -10.76 -0.25 4.76
CA PRO A 184 -10.48 0.92 5.58
C PRO A 184 -11.74 1.65 6.06
N LEU A 185 -12.84 1.60 5.28
CA LEU A 185 -14.13 2.18 5.65
C LEU A 185 -14.87 1.39 6.74
N MET A 186 -14.92 0.06 6.64
CA MET A 186 -15.54 -0.77 7.69
C MET A 186 -14.68 -0.81 8.97
N GLY A 187 -13.36 -0.70 8.80
CA GLY A 187 -12.38 -0.56 9.87
C GLY A 187 -12.51 0.74 10.68
N LEU A 188 -13.31 1.74 10.25
CA LEU A 188 -13.50 3.00 10.98
C LEU A 188 -13.97 2.78 12.42
N PHE A 189 -14.77 1.75 12.69
CA PHE A 189 -15.45 1.58 13.97
C PHE A 189 -14.82 0.53 14.89
N HIS A 190 -13.94 -0.35 14.37
CA HIS A 190 -13.56 -1.58 15.10
C HIS A 190 -12.05 -1.89 15.17
N GLN A 191 -11.16 -1.07 14.59
CA GLN A 191 -9.73 -1.40 14.49
C GLN A 191 -8.82 -0.41 15.23
N LYS A 192 -7.67 -0.88 15.73
CA LYS A 192 -6.68 -0.08 16.46
C LYS A 192 -5.80 0.82 15.55
N ILE A 193 -6.34 1.32 14.45
CA ILE A 193 -5.63 2.21 13.51
C ILE A 193 -5.85 3.68 13.90
N ARG A 194 -4.81 4.52 13.81
CA ARG A 194 -4.93 5.98 14.04
C ARG A 194 -5.77 6.65 12.95
N PHE A 195 -6.55 7.68 13.30
CA PHE A 195 -7.45 8.37 12.35
C PHE A 195 -6.75 8.85 11.07
N ARG A 196 -5.57 9.50 11.20
CA ARG A 196 -4.78 9.99 10.06
C ARG A 196 -4.38 8.87 9.11
N GLN A 197 -3.93 7.75 9.67
CA GLN A 197 -3.51 6.58 8.92
C GLN A 197 -4.71 5.94 8.17
N ARG A 198 -5.89 5.90 8.79
CA ARG A 198 -7.12 5.43 8.13
C ARG A 198 -7.51 6.29 6.94
N LEU A 199 -7.50 7.62 7.09
CA LEU A 199 -7.88 8.53 6.02
C LEU A 199 -6.99 8.35 4.79
N ALA A 200 -5.73 8.06 5.02
CA ALA A 200 -4.78 7.96 3.95
C ALA A 200 -4.72 6.53 3.34
N TYR A 201 -5.07 5.47 4.09
CA TYR A 201 -5.48 4.20 3.47
C TYR A 201 -6.71 4.34 2.57
N ILE A 202 -7.72 5.10 3.00
CA ILE A 202 -8.90 5.42 2.19
C ILE A 202 -8.47 6.18 0.92
N SER A 203 -7.61 7.20 1.07
CA SER A 203 -7.11 7.99 -0.06
C SER A 203 -6.37 7.15 -1.10
N ILE A 204 -5.47 6.27 -0.67
CA ILE A 204 -4.72 5.38 -1.57
C ILE A 204 -5.67 4.38 -2.25
N SER A 205 -6.60 3.79 -1.50
CA SER A 205 -7.52 2.78 -2.04
C SER A 205 -8.51 3.38 -3.05
N MET A 206 -8.91 4.65 -2.86
CA MET A 206 -9.82 5.37 -3.78
C MET A 206 -9.14 5.92 -5.02
N TRP A 207 -7.80 5.87 -5.13
CA TRP A 207 -7.09 6.45 -6.26
C TRP A 207 -7.57 5.92 -7.61
N GLY A 208 -7.90 4.62 -7.71
CA GLY A 208 -8.49 4.05 -8.93
C GLY A 208 -9.84 4.69 -9.34
N LEU A 209 -10.70 5.02 -8.36
CA LEU A 209 -12.02 5.64 -8.63
C LEU A 209 -11.92 7.08 -9.10
N ARG A 210 -10.81 7.77 -8.81
CA ARG A 210 -10.57 9.16 -9.22
C ARG A 210 -10.60 9.34 -10.74
N SER A 211 -10.26 8.29 -11.48
CA SER A 211 -10.29 8.28 -12.95
C SER A 211 -11.68 8.53 -13.54
N ILE A 212 -12.76 8.16 -12.84
CA ILE A 212 -14.14 8.29 -13.32
C ILE A 212 -14.56 9.77 -13.43
N PRO A 213 -14.54 10.58 -12.34
CA PRO A 213 -14.88 12.00 -12.44
C PRO A 213 -13.89 12.77 -13.33
N GLU A 214 -12.61 12.38 -13.38
CA GLU A 214 -11.63 12.97 -14.29
C GLU A 214 -12.00 12.75 -15.75
N LEU A 215 -12.43 11.54 -16.12
CA LEU A 215 -12.90 11.26 -17.47
C LEU A 215 -14.09 12.15 -17.85
N PHE A 216 -15.08 12.28 -16.97
CA PHE A 216 -16.22 13.18 -17.22
C PHE A 216 -15.77 14.63 -17.38
N TYR A 217 -14.84 15.09 -16.54
CA TYR A 217 -14.29 16.44 -16.63
C TYR A 217 -13.53 16.67 -17.93
N CYS A 218 -12.72 15.71 -18.40
CA CYS A 218 -12.00 15.78 -19.67
C CYS A 218 -12.94 15.79 -20.89
N LEU A 219 -14.09 15.10 -20.81
CA LEU A 219 -15.09 15.07 -21.88
C LEU A 219 -16.00 16.30 -21.88
N LEU A 220 -16.11 17.00 -20.75
CA LEU A 220 -17.00 18.14 -20.58
C LEU A 220 -16.76 19.28 -21.60
N PRO A 221 -15.51 19.72 -21.90
CA PRO A 221 -15.27 20.73 -22.93
C PRO A 221 -15.76 20.31 -24.32
N ALA A 222 -15.54 19.06 -24.71
CA ALA A 222 -15.98 18.55 -26.01
C ALA A 222 -17.50 18.53 -26.10
N TYR A 223 -18.18 18.07 -25.04
CA TYR A 223 -19.63 18.12 -24.93
C TYR A 223 -20.18 19.55 -25.02
N CYS A 224 -19.59 20.51 -24.29
CA CYS A 224 -19.99 21.91 -24.32
C CYS A 224 -19.83 22.53 -25.73
N LEU A 225 -18.76 22.20 -26.45
CA LEU A 225 -18.53 22.66 -27.82
C LEU A 225 -19.59 22.11 -28.79
N LEU A 226 -19.92 20.82 -28.72
CA LEU A 226 -20.91 20.18 -29.58
C LEU A 226 -22.33 20.73 -29.34
N HIS A 227 -22.66 21.05 -28.10
CA HIS A 227 -23.98 21.56 -27.71
C HIS A 227 -24.05 23.09 -27.59
N ASN A 228 -23.01 23.80 -28.04
CA ASN A 228 -22.89 25.26 -27.95
C ASN A 228 -23.26 25.83 -26.56
N SER A 229 -22.85 25.10 -25.52
CA SER A 229 -23.15 25.39 -24.12
C SER A 229 -21.95 26.03 -23.43
N ALA A 230 -22.20 26.93 -22.48
CA ALA A 230 -21.12 27.59 -21.74
C ALA A 230 -20.44 26.61 -20.76
N LEU A 231 -19.13 26.45 -20.88
CA LEU A 231 -18.32 25.60 -19.98
C LEU A 231 -18.14 26.24 -18.59
N PHE A 232 -17.97 27.55 -18.55
CA PHE A 232 -17.75 28.29 -17.31
C PHE A 232 -18.89 29.28 -17.03
N PRO A 233 -19.24 29.50 -15.76
CA PRO A 233 -20.17 30.55 -15.38
C PRO A 233 -19.60 31.92 -15.71
N LYS A 234 -20.46 32.89 -16.03
CA LYS A 234 -20.06 34.29 -16.32
C LYS A 234 -20.02 35.12 -15.03
N GLY A 235 -19.27 36.22 -15.05
CA GLY A 235 -19.25 37.20 -13.97
C GLY A 235 -18.42 36.77 -12.77
N LEU A 236 -18.89 37.09 -11.56
CA LEU A 236 -18.13 36.97 -10.33
C LEU A 236 -17.72 35.52 -10.00
N CYS A 237 -18.54 34.54 -10.41
CA CYS A 237 -18.24 33.11 -10.25
C CYS A 237 -17.00 32.66 -11.03
N LEU A 238 -16.74 33.24 -12.21
CA LEU A 238 -15.52 32.96 -12.97
C LEU A 238 -14.28 33.44 -12.19
N GLY A 239 -14.39 34.62 -11.59
CA GLY A 239 -13.33 35.19 -10.74
C GLY A 239 -12.98 34.26 -9.58
N ILE A 240 -13.99 33.69 -8.90
CA ILE A 240 -13.78 32.72 -7.80
C ILE A 240 -13.05 31.46 -8.30
N ILE A 241 -13.42 30.93 -9.46
CA ILE A 241 -12.76 29.73 -10.02
C ILE A 241 -11.29 30.03 -10.35
N VAL A 242 -11.03 31.17 -10.99
CA VAL A 242 -9.67 31.58 -11.37
C VAL A 242 -8.81 31.83 -10.15
N THR A 243 -9.34 32.45 -9.09
CA THR A 243 -8.57 32.69 -7.85
C THR A 243 -8.28 31.40 -7.11
N LEU A 244 -9.24 30.47 -7.01
CA LEU A 244 -9.02 29.15 -6.40
C LEU A 244 -7.97 28.34 -7.17
N LEU A 245 -8.03 28.35 -8.50
CA LEU A 245 -7.04 27.67 -9.34
C LEU A 245 -5.65 28.30 -9.16
N GLY A 246 -5.54 29.63 -9.19
CA GLY A 246 -4.28 30.34 -8.97
C GLY A 246 -3.68 30.04 -7.59
N MET A 247 -4.51 30.06 -6.54
CA MET A 247 -4.09 29.68 -5.18
C MET A 247 -3.58 28.23 -5.11
N HIS A 248 -4.27 27.29 -5.77
CA HIS A 248 -3.86 25.90 -5.81
C HIS A 248 -2.52 25.70 -6.54
N CYS A 249 -2.33 26.35 -7.69
CA CYS A 249 -1.06 26.30 -8.43
C CYS A 249 0.10 26.89 -7.62
N LEU A 250 -0.12 28.03 -6.94
CA LEU A 250 0.91 28.65 -6.09
C LEU A 250 1.25 27.77 -4.87
N TYR A 251 0.23 27.18 -4.24
CA TYR A 251 0.42 26.30 -3.10
C TYR A 251 1.21 25.04 -3.48
N THR A 252 0.81 24.37 -4.57
CA THR A 252 1.50 23.16 -5.05
C THR A 252 2.93 23.46 -5.46
N LEU A 253 3.16 24.55 -6.19
CA LEU A 253 4.52 24.98 -6.55
C LEU A 253 5.38 25.26 -5.31
N TRP A 254 4.82 25.95 -4.31
CA TRP A 254 5.54 26.23 -3.06
C TRP A 254 5.89 24.95 -2.30
N GLU A 255 4.98 23.98 -2.22
CA GLU A 255 5.23 22.67 -1.61
C GLU A 255 6.36 21.92 -2.33
N PHE A 256 6.35 21.85 -3.67
CA PHE A 256 7.41 21.22 -4.47
C PHE A 256 8.78 21.84 -4.20
N MET A 257 8.84 23.17 -4.24
CA MET A 257 10.07 23.91 -3.99
C MET A 257 10.56 23.71 -2.55
N ARG A 258 9.64 23.58 -1.57
CA ARG A 258 9.99 23.33 -0.17
C ARG A 258 10.64 21.96 0.04
N VAL A 259 10.19 20.95 -0.71
CA VAL A 259 10.75 19.58 -0.65
C VAL A 259 12.04 19.45 -1.48
N GLY A 260 12.41 20.49 -2.24
CA GLY A 260 13.66 20.54 -3.01
C GLY A 260 13.54 20.00 -4.43
N PHE A 261 12.32 19.81 -4.94
CA PHE A 261 12.08 19.44 -6.33
C PHE A 261 12.18 20.67 -7.27
N SER A 262 12.48 20.41 -8.54
CA SER A 262 12.58 21.46 -9.55
C SER A 262 11.21 21.93 -10.04
N VAL A 263 11.14 23.17 -10.54
CA VAL A 263 9.93 23.70 -11.19
C VAL A 263 9.55 22.90 -12.44
N GLN A 264 10.54 22.33 -13.13
CA GLN A 264 10.30 21.46 -14.28
C GLN A 264 9.58 20.17 -13.86
N SER A 265 9.95 19.59 -12.72
CA SER A 265 9.27 18.42 -12.15
C SER A 265 7.83 18.75 -11.73
N TRP A 266 7.59 19.93 -11.14
CA TRP A 266 6.24 20.40 -10.81
C TRP A 266 5.33 20.56 -12.02
N TYR A 267 5.85 21.07 -13.13
CA TYR A 267 5.05 21.31 -14.34
C TYR A 267 4.59 20.01 -15.01
N VAL A 268 5.36 18.93 -14.84
CA VAL A 268 5.07 17.66 -15.51
C VAL A 268 4.27 16.70 -14.62
N SER A 269 4.27 16.92 -13.31
CA SER A 269 3.44 16.20 -12.34
C SER A 269 1.97 16.65 -12.33
#